data_AF-A0A2D2M1A0-F1
#
_entry.id   AF-A0A2D2M1A0-F1
#
_cell.length_a   1.000
_cell.length_b   1.000
_cell.length_c   1.000
_cell.angle_alpha   90.00
_cell.angle_beta   90.00
_cell.angle_gamma   90.00
#
_symmetry.space_group_name_H-M   'P 1'
#
loop_
_entity.id
_entity.type
_entity.pdbx_description
1 polymer ?
#
loop_
_entity_poly.entity_id
_entity_poly.type
_entity_poly.pdbx_seq_one_letter_code
_entity_poly.pdbx_strand_id
1 'polypeptide(L)'
;MRGMRISSDHPLLLRIVDDLASHGWSQQNIFLPETLTRALAAECRKRETEGDLAPAAVGRGATQEVREGIRGDHIQWIEPGESEACDQYLGVMDSLREAMNRSLFLGLEDFECHFAFYPPGAFYRQHLDRFRDDDRRMVSAVLYLNEAWLPENGGQLRMSLKGGVEHDVQPTGGCLVVFLSGDIPHEVLPATRDRLSLTGWFRRRGNEPF
;
A
#
# COMPACT_ATOMS: atom_id res chain seq x y z
N MET A 1 20.36 -10.72 -1.04
CA MET A 1 20.82 -10.07 0.21
C MET A 1 19.73 -10.23 1.26
N ARG A 2 20.01 -10.20 2.57
CA ARG A 2 18.93 -10.31 3.58
C ARG A 2 18.22 -8.95 3.66
N GLY A 3 16.91 -8.91 3.37
CA GLY A 3 16.10 -7.70 3.53
C GLY A 3 16.19 -7.12 4.94
N MET A 4 15.94 -5.82 5.07
CA MET A 4 15.91 -5.13 6.35
C MET A 4 14.86 -5.78 7.26
N ARG A 5 15.30 -6.34 8.38
CA ARG A 5 14.42 -6.93 9.39
C ARG A 5 14.45 -6.06 10.63
N ILE A 6 13.27 -5.68 11.09
CA ILE A 6 13.09 -5.13 12.42
C ILE A 6 12.43 -6.19 13.31
N SER A 7 12.73 -6.18 14.60
CA SER A 7 12.06 -7.09 15.54
C SER A 7 10.55 -6.90 15.41
N SER A 8 9.80 -7.99 15.35
CA SER A 8 8.35 -7.92 15.30
C SER A 8 7.74 -7.46 16.64
N ASP A 9 8.54 -7.33 17.70
CA ASP A 9 8.20 -6.65 18.96
C ASP A 9 8.60 -5.16 18.97
N HIS A 10 9.03 -4.61 17.83
CA HIS A 10 9.41 -3.21 17.74
C HIS A 10 8.20 -2.30 18.03
N PRO A 11 8.34 -1.25 18.88
CA PRO A 11 7.21 -0.44 19.33
C PRO A 11 6.37 0.18 18.20
N LEU A 12 7.00 0.54 17.08
CA LEU A 12 6.30 1.03 15.89
C LEU A 12 5.34 0.00 15.29
N LEU A 13 5.75 -1.28 15.24
CA LEU A 13 4.91 -2.36 14.71
C LEU A 13 3.77 -2.69 15.68
N LEU A 14 4.07 -2.71 16.98
CA LEU A 14 3.06 -2.91 18.02
C LEU A 14 1.99 -1.81 18.02
N ARG A 15 2.38 -0.56 17.76
CA ARG A 15 1.41 0.54 17.60
C ARG A 15 0.46 0.29 16.42
N ILE A 16 0.99 -0.14 15.27
CA ILE A 16 0.15 -0.48 14.11
C ILE A 16 -0.84 -1.59 14.45
N VAL A 17 -0.38 -2.62 15.19
CA VAL A 17 -1.21 -3.72 15.68
C VAL A 17 -2.33 -3.22 16.61
N ASP A 18 -1.99 -2.39 17.60
CA ASP A 18 -2.95 -1.83 18.57
C ASP A 18 -4.01 -0.96 17.87
N ASP A 19 -3.57 -0.13 16.93
CA ASP A 19 -4.43 0.74 16.12
C ASP A 19 -5.36 -0.08 15.22
N LEU A 20 -4.85 -1.14 14.58
CA LEU A 20 -5.68 -2.05 13.77
C LEU A 20 -6.74 -2.74 14.62
N ALA A 21 -6.39 -3.20 15.83
CA ALA A 21 -7.34 -3.85 16.74
C ALA A 21 -8.44 -2.87 17.22
N SER A 22 -8.07 -1.62 17.48
CA SER A 22 -8.96 -0.62 18.08
C SER A 22 -9.83 0.08 17.04
N HIS A 23 -9.28 0.39 15.87
CA HIS A 23 -9.89 1.28 14.88
C HIS A 23 -10.07 0.63 13.51
N GLY A 24 -9.40 -0.49 13.22
CA GLY A 24 -9.38 -1.12 11.91
C GLY A 24 -8.39 -0.47 10.92
N TRP A 25 -7.63 0.54 11.36
CA TRP A 25 -6.60 1.21 10.57
C TRP A 25 -5.55 1.90 11.45
N SER A 26 -4.38 2.19 10.88
CA SER A 26 -3.27 2.91 11.49
C SER A 26 -2.56 3.79 10.45
N GLN A 27 -2.04 4.92 10.89
CA GLN A 27 -1.19 5.80 10.09
C GLN A 27 0.10 6.09 10.87
N GLN A 28 1.25 5.82 10.25
CA GLN A 28 2.56 6.14 10.78
C GLN A 28 3.27 7.11 9.82
N ASN A 29 3.40 8.38 10.23
CA ASN A 29 3.95 9.44 9.38
C ASN A 29 5.44 9.20 9.00
N ILE A 30 6.17 8.47 9.84
CA ILE A 30 7.57 8.11 9.62
C ILE A 30 7.72 6.62 9.91
N PHE A 31 7.50 5.79 8.89
CA PHE A 31 7.61 4.34 9.00
C PHE A 31 8.97 3.82 8.55
N LEU A 32 9.46 4.30 7.40
CA LEU A 32 10.77 3.93 6.87
C LEU A 32 11.81 5.03 7.11
N PRO A 33 13.10 4.67 7.21
CA PRO A 33 14.18 5.63 7.10
C PRO A 33 14.07 6.45 5.81
N GLU A 34 14.44 7.73 5.88
CA GLU A 34 14.41 8.63 4.73
C GLU A 34 15.27 8.10 3.57
N THR A 35 16.44 7.53 3.87
CA THR A 35 17.35 6.94 2.86
C THR A 35 16.68 5.84 2.04
N LEU A 36 15.97 4.91 2.70
CA LEU A 36 15.25 3.84 2.02
C LEU A 36 14.03 4.37 1.25
N THR A 37 13.31 5.34 1.83
CA THR A 37 12.17 6.00 1.16
C THR A 37 12.62 6.64 -0.16
N ARG A 38 13.74 7.38 -0.15
CA ARG A 38 14.31 8.01 -1.34
C ARG A 38 14.79 6.97 -2.37
N ALA A 39 15.40 5.88 -1.91
CA ALA A 39 15.85 4.80 -2.80
C ALA A 39 14.67 4.12 -3.51
N LEU A 40 13.57 3.85 -2.79
CA LEU A 40 12.33 3.31 -3.37
C LEU A 40 11.67 4.29 -4.34
N ALA A 41 11.68 5.59 -4.03
CA ALA A 41 11.18 6.63 -4.94
C ALA A 41 12.00 6.68 -6.23
N ALA A 42 13.34 6.60 -6.14
CA ALA A 42 14.23 6.57 -7.28
C ALA A 42 14.02 5.32 -8.14
N GLU A 43 13.84 4.15 -7.51
CA GLU A 43 13.50 2.90 -8.19
C GLU A 43 12.18 3.05 -8.97
N CYS A 44 11.11 3.53 -8.32
CA CYS A 44 9.82 3.75 -8.97
C CYS A 44 9.94 4.68 -10.20
N ARG A 45 10.69 5.79 -10.08
CA ARG A 45 10.91 6.74 -11.19
C ARG A 45 11.71 6.11 -12.32
N LYS A 46 12.75 5.36 -12.00
CA LYS A 46 13.56 4.65 -12.98
C LYS A 46 12.68 3.73 -13.84
N ARG A 47 11.88 2.88 -13.18
CA ARG A 47 11.00 1.93 -13.86
C ARG A 47 9.92 2.64 -14.68
N GLU A 48 9.41 3.78 -14.21
CA GLU A 48 8.47 4.62 -14.98
C GLU A 48 9.13 5.15 -16.26
N THR A 49 10.36 5.68 -16.15
CA THR A 49 11.10 6.22 -17.29
C THR A 49 11.51 5.13 -18.29
N GLU A 50 11.74 3.90 -17.81
CA GLU A 50 12.02 2.72 -18.66
C GLU A 50 10.75 2.14 -19.32
N GLY A 51 9.55 2.60 -18.91
CA GLY A 51 8.28 2.14 -19.46
C GLY A 51 7.78 0.81 -18.87
N ASP A 52 8.31 0.41 -17.72
CA ASP A 52 8.02 -0.88 -17.07
C ASP A 52 6.71 -0.87 -16.26
N LEU A 53 6.15 0.31 -15.98
CA LEU A 53 4.86 0.43 -15.30
C LEU A 53 3.72 0.37 -16.32
N ALA A 54 2.81 -0.58 -16.15
CA ALA A 54 1.66 -0.78 -17.02
C ALA A 54 0.39 -0.14 -16.43
N PRO A 55 -0.57 0.31 -17.25
CA PRO A 55 -1.88 0.79 -16.76
C PRO A 55 -2.55 -0.22 -15.83
N ALA A 56 -2.97 0.24 -14.65
CA ALA A 56 -3.63 -0.59 -13.67
C ALA A 56 -5.02 -1.01 -14.17
N ALA A 57 -5.32 -2.30 -14.03
CA ALA A 57 -6.64 -2.84 -14.33
C ALA A 57 -7.50 -2.94 -13.05
N VAL A 58 -8.82 -2.99 -13.25
CA VAL A 58 -9.82 -3.19 -12.20
C VAL A 58 -10.52 -4.54 -12.43
N GLY A 59 -10.84 -5.25 -11.36
CA GLY A 59 -11.49 -6.57 -11.40
C GLY A 59 -10.50 -7.73 -11.22
N ARG A 60 -10.98 -8.97 -11.40
CA ARG A 60 -10.21 -10.20 -11.19
C ARG A 60 -10.41 -11.17 -12.36
N GLY A 61 -9.33 -11.87 -12.73
CA GLY A 61 -9.38 -12.95 -13.72
C GLY A 61 -9.97 -12.49 -15.05
N ALA A 62 -10.98 -13.20 -15.56
CA ALA A 62 -11.60 -12.92 -16.85
C ALA A 62 -12.35 -11.57 -16.91
N THR A 63 -12.64 -10.92 -15.77
CA THR A 63 -13.32 -9.61 -15.73
C THR A 63 -12.36 -8.44 -15.51
N GLN A 64 -11.04 -8.68 -15.60
CA GLN A 64 -10.02 -7.66 -15.42
C GLN A 64 -9.99 -6.74 -16.66
N GLU A 65 -10.15 -5.44 -16.44
CA GLU A 65 -10.19 -4.45 -17.52
C GLU A 65 -9.50 -3.16 -17.10
N VAL A 66 -8.73 -2.55 -18.01
CA VAL A 66 -8.17 -1.21 -17.82
C VAL A 66 -9.29 -0.20 -18.04
N ARG A 67 -9.69 0.48 -16.97
CA ARG A 67 -10.77 1.48 -16.97
C ARG A 67 -10.26 2.78 -16.37
N GLU A 68 -9.66 3.62 -17.21
CA GLU A 68 -9.08 4.92 -16.80
C GLU A 68 -10.10 5.84 -16.12
N GLY A 69 -11.39 5.71 -16.46
CA GLY A 69 -12.47 6.45 -15.78
C GLY A 69 -12.71 6.03 -14.32
N ILE A 70 -12.12 4.93 -13.85
CA ILE A 70 -12.21 4.40 -12.50
C ILE A 70 -10.86 4.51 -11.78
N ARG A 71 -9.77 4.09 -12.43
CA ARG A 71 -8.41 4.02 -11.87
C ARG A 71 -7.40 4.42 -12.95
N GLY A 72 -6.53 5.38 -12.65
CA GLY A 72 -5.63 6.00 -13.62
C GLY A 72 -4.13 5.91 -13.33
N ASP A 73 -3.70 5.03 -12.42
CA ASP A 73 -2.27 4.79 -12.15
C ASP A 73 -1.64 3.74 -13.05
N HIS A 74 -0.32 3.86 -13.20
CA HIS A 74 0.53 2.82 -13.75
C HIS A 74 1.18 2.03 -12.60
N ILE A 75 1.24 0.72 -12.73
CA ILE A 75 1.74 -0.18 -11.69
C ILE A 75 2.77 -1.16 -12.23
N GLN A 76 3.60 -1.65 -11.33
CA GLN A 76 4.43 -2.82 -11.57
C GLN A 76 4.59 -3.60 -10.28
N TRP A 77 4.25 -4.88 -10.31
CA TRP A 77 4.44 -5.80 -9.20
C TRP A 77 5.92 -5.95 -8.88
N ILE A 78 6.21 -6.16 -7.60
CA ILE A 78 7.57 -6.27 -7.09
C ILE A 78 7.80 -7.71 -6.65
N GLU A 79 8.89 -8.26 -7.14
CA GLU A 79 9.38 -9.59 -6.75
C GLU A 79 10.70 -9.48 -5.97
N PRO A 80 10.98 -10.44 -5.07
CA PRO A 80 12.27 -10.50 -4.39
C PRO A 80 13.46 -10.59 -5.37
N GLY A 81 14.52 -9.85 -5.09
CA GLY A 81 15.76 -9.84 -5.86
C GLY A 81 15.81 -8.85 -7.03
N GLU A 82 14.74 -8.09 -7.30
CA GLU A 82 14.72 -7.08 -8.36
C GLU A 82 15.58 -5.84 -8.03
N SER A 83 15.57 -5.41 -6.77
CA SER A 83 16.31 -4.24 -6.28
C SER A 83 16.57 -4.37 -4.79
N GLU A 84 17.73 -3.90 -4.32
CA GLU A 84 18.09 -3.95 -2.90
C GLU A 84 17.09 -3.15 -2.05
N ALA A 85 16.61 -2.01 -2.54
CA ALA A 85 15.61 -1.20 -1.83
C ALA A 85 14.28 -1.96 -1.68
N CYS A 86 13.84 -2.65 -2.75
CA CYS A 86 12.64 -3.49 -2.72
C CYS A 86 12.80 -4.65 -1.72
N ASP A 87 13.95 -5.35 -1.73
CA ASP A 87 14.24 -6.41 -0.77
C ASP A 87 14.22 -5.92 0.67
N GLN A 88 14.74 -4.71 0.92
CA GLN A 88 14.68 -4.09 2.24
C GLN A 88 13.25 -3.79 2.67
N TYR A 89 12.44 -3.21 1.79
CA TYR A 89 11.02 -2.96 2.04
C TYR A 89 10.25 -4.26 2.34
N LEU A 90 10.39 -5.28 1.49
CA LEU A 90 9.75 -6.59 1.68
C LEU A 90 10.12 -7.23 3.02
N GLY A 91 11.38 -7.09 3.44
CA GLY A 91 11.82 -7.55 4.76
C GLY A 91 11.08 -6.88 5.93
N VAL A 92 10.86 -5.56 5.85
CA VAL A 92 10.13 -4.79 6.87
C VAL A 92 8.66 -5.19 6.89
N MET A 93 8.05 -5.34 5.71
CA MET A 93 6.65 -5.74 5.60
C MET A 93 6.44 -7.16 6.13
N ASP A 94 7.40 -8.08 5.96
CA ASP A 94 7.33 -9.41 6.59
C ASP A 94 7.45 -9.33 8.12
N SER A 95 8.30 -8.44 8.66
CA SER A 95 8.31 -8.17 10.11
C SER A 95 6.95 -7.64 10.62
N LEU A 96 6.28 -6.77 9.85
CA LEU A 96 4.93 -6.30 10.19
C LEU A 96 3.90 -7.44 10.11
N ARG A 97 3.99 -8.33 9.10
CA ARG A 97 3.15 -9.53 8.98
C ARG A 97 3.26 -10.42 10.22
N GLU A 98 4.49 -10.68 10.67
CA GLU A 98 4.74 -11.48 11.87
C GLU A 98 4.14 -10.85 13.14
N ALA A 99 4.31 -9.54 13.30
CA ALA A 99 3.75 -8.80 14.43
C ALA A 99 2.21 -8.90 14.47
N MET A 100 1.56 -8.67 13.32
CA MET A 100 0.11 -8.80 13.19
C MET A 100 -0.37 -10.24 13.46
N ASN A 101 0.34 -11.26 12.96
CA ASN A 101 -0.05 -12.65 13.18
C ASN A 101 0.06 -13.06 14.65
N ARG A 102 1.10 -12.63 15.36
CA ARG A 102 1.26 -12.96 16.78
C ARG A 102 0.19 -12.34 17.66
N SER A 103 -0.18 -11.10 17.40
CA SER A 103 -1.06 -10.33 18.29
C SER A 103 -2.53 -10.41 17.91
N LEU A 104 -2.84 -10.51 16.61
CA LEU A 104 -4.20 -10.44 16.08
C LEU A 104 -4.70 -11.78 15.49
N PHE A 105 -3.83 -12.79 15.40
CA PHE A 105 -4.14 -14.13 14.87
C PHE A 105 -4.79 -14.11 13.47
N LEU A 106 -4.39 -13.16 12.61
CA LEU A 106 -4.99 -12.95 11.29
C LEU A 106 -4.65 -14.04 10.25
N GLY A 107 -3.66 -14.89 10.52
CA GLY A 107 -3.28 -15.98 9.61
C GLY A 107 -2.73 -15.51 8.26
N LEU A 108 -2.00 -14.40 8.25
CA LEU A 108 -1.40 -13.80 7.06
C LEU A 108 -0.23 -14.67 6.56
N GLU A 109 -0.35 -15.21 5.36
CA GLU A 109 0.59 -16.14 4.73
C GLU A 109 1.66 -15.40 3.94
N ASP A 110 1.25 -14.44 3.11
CA ASP A 110 2.16 -13.69 2.24
C ASP A 110 1.79 -12.20 2.14
N PHE A 111 2.61 -11.47 1.39
CA PHE A 111 2.44 -10.05 1.07
C PHE A 111 2.73 -9.85 -0.41
N GLU A 112 1.73 -9.43 -1.18
CA GLU A 112 1.89 -9.01 -2.57
C GLU A 112 1.89 -7.49 -2.63
N CYS A 113 2.78 -6.88 -3.43
CA CYS A 113 2.84 -5.42 -3.55
C CYS A 113 3.36 -4.97 -4.91
N HIS A 114 3.04 -3.72 -5.25
CA HIS A 114 3.46 -3.09 -6.48
C HIS A 114 3.81 -1.61 -6.25
N PHE A 115 4.66 -1.07 -7.11
CA PHE A 115 4.74 0.37 -7.30
C PHE A 115 3.43 0.87 -7.91
N ALA A 116 3.02 2.08 -7.54
CA ALA A 116 1.90 2.78 -8.16
C ALA A 116 2.31 4.24 -8.43
N PHE A 117 2.23 4.63 -9.70
CA PHE A 117 2.53 5.96 -10.20
C PHE A 117 1.25 6.59 -10.76
N TYR A 118 0.82 7.68 -10.15
CA TYR A 118 -0.32 8.47 -10.60
C TYR A 118 0.22 9.73 -11.29
N PRO A 119 0.05 9.90 -12.61
CA PRO A 119 0.35 11.17 -13.27
C PRO A 119 -0.62 12.27 -12.79
N PRO A 120 -0.30 13.56 -13.01
CA PRO A 120 -1.17 14.66 -12.61
C PRO A 120 -2.59 14.51 -13.14
N GLY A 121 -3.59 14.68 -12.27
CA GLY A 121 -5.01 14.52 -12.58
C GLY A 121 -5.53 13.09 -12.49
N ALA A 122 -4.66 12.06 -12.45
CA ALA A 122 -5.10 10.68 -12.23
C ALA A 122 -5.66 10.48 -10.81
N PHE A 123 -6.59 9.55 -10.69
CA PHE A 123 -7.32 9.26 -9.46
C PHE A 123 -7.66 7.77 -9.38
N TYR A 124 -8.19 7.35 -8.23
CA TYR A 124 -8.83 6.06 -8.09
C TYR A 124 -10.12 6.24 -7.29
N ARG A 125 -11.27 5.97 -7.93
CA ARG A 125 -12.58 6.10 -7.29
C ARG A 125 -12.71 5.24 -6.04
N GLN A 126 -13.65 5.62 -5.18
CA GLN A 126 -13.95 4.88 -3.96
C GLN A 126 -14.20 3.39 -4.21
N HIS A 127 -13.46 2.55 -3.49
CA HIS A 127 -13.52 1.11 -3.60
C HIS A 127 -13.16 0.43 -2.26
N LEU A 128 -13.32 -0.89 -2.23
CA LEU A 128 -12.74 -1.76 -1.22
C LEU A 128 -11.65 -2.61 -1.89
N ASP A 129 -10.59 -2.89 -1.14
CA ASP A 129 -9.46 -3.68 -1.63
C ASP A 129 -9.76 -5.19 -1.67
N ARG A 130 -10.62 -5.65 -0.76
CA ARG A 130 -11.14 -7.01 -0.78
C ARG A 130 -12.21 -7.13 -1.87
N PHE A 131 -12.04 -8.08 -2.77
CA PHE A 131 -13.04 -8.40 -3.77
C PHE A 131 -14.26 -9.08 -3.12
N ARG A 132 -15.43 -8.96 -3.74
CA ARG A 132 -16.67 -9.56 -3.19
C ARG A 132 -16.62 -11.09 -3.14
N ASP A 133 -15.84 -11.70 -4.02
CA ASP A 133 -15.69 -13.14 -4.25
C ASP A 133 -14.32 -13.70 -3.82
N ASP A 134 -13.44 -12.85 -3.26
CA ASP A 134 -12.11 -13.24 -2.77
C ASP A 134 -11.81 -12.52 -1.47
N ASP A 135 -11.77 -13.28 -0.38
CA ASP A 135 -11.52 -12.77 0.96
C ASP A 135 -10.07 -12.97 1.42
N ARG A 136 -9.15 -13.31 0.51
CA ARG A 136 -7.74 -13.50 0.83
C ARG A 136 -7.08 -12.21 1.31
N ARG A 137 -7.39 -11.05 0.71
CA ARG A 137 -6.85 -9.75 1.13
C ARG A 137 -7.45 -9.34 2.47
N MET A 138 -6.62 -9.39 3.52
CA MET A 138 -7.03 -9.12 4.89
C MET A 138 -6.64 -7.72 5.34
N VAL A 139 -5.39 -7.32 5.05
CA VAL A 139 -4.83 -6.04 5.47
C VAL A 139 -4.15 -5.37 4.28
N SER A 140 -4.53 -4.13 4.03
CA SER A 140 -3.95 -3.26 3.01
C SER A 140 -2.85 -2.41 3.64
N ALA A 141 -1.78 -2.16 2.88
CA ALA A 141 -0.69 -1.29 3.26
C ALA A 141 -0.32 -0.37 2.10
N VAL A 142 -0.29 0.93 2.36
CA VAL A 142 0.11 1.96 1.40
C VAL A 142 1.24 2.79 2.00
N LEU A 143 2.41 2.72 1.39
CA LEU A 143 3.59 3.50 1.74
C LEU A 143 3.82 4.58 0.69
N TYR A 144 3.95 5.83 1.12
CA TYR A 144 4.16 6.96 0.22
C TYR A 144 5.64 7.29 0.03
N LEU A 145 5.97 7.81 -1.17
CA LEU A 145 7.34 8.01 -1.63
C LEU A 145 7.63 9.46 -2.06
N ASN A 146 6.73 10.41 -1.75
CA ASN A 146 6.77 11.74 -2.33
C ASN A 146 7.47 12.75 -1.43
N GLU A 147 8.61 13.28 -1.89
CA GLU A 147 9.34 14.33 -1.20
C GLU A 147 8.59 15.67 -1.25
N ALA A 148 8.64 16.42 -0.14
CA ALA A 148 8.11 17.78 -0.02
C ALA A 148 6.67 17.94 -0.53
N TRP A 149 5.80 16.99 -0.20
CA TRP A 149 4.37 17.07 -0.55
C TRP A 149 3.68 18.16 0.27
N LEU A 150 2.99 19.08 -0.40
CA LEU A 150 2.22 20.14 0.23
C LEU A 150 0.72 19.89 0.10
N PRO A 151 -0.12 20.39 1.02
CA PRO A 151 -1.57 20.20 0.95
C PRO A 151 -2.19 20.64 -0.38
N GLU A 152 -1.66 21.69 -1.01
CA GLU A 152 -2.16 22.24 -2.27
C GLU A 152 -1.91 21.31 -3.47
N ASN A 153 -1.06 20.29 -3.31
CA ASN A 153 -0.79 19.32 -4.37
C ASN A 153 -1.92 18.28 -4.53
N GLY A 154 -2.91 18.24 -3.64
CA GLY A 154 -3.97 17.23 -3.70
C GLY A 154 -3.42 15.82 -3.45
N GLY A 155 -4.03 14.81 -4.10
CA GLY A 155 -3.49 13.45 -4.09
C GLY A 155 -3.72 12.64 -2.81
N GLN A 156 -4.60 13.11 -1.92
CA GLN A 156 -4.86 12.44 -0.66
C GLN A 156 -5.45 11.04 -0.88
N LEU A 157 -5.11 10.11 0.00
CA LEU A 157 -5.95 8.95 0.24
C LEU A 157 -7.07 9.37 1.18
N ARG A 158 -8.31 9.28 0.72
CA ARG A 158 -9.49 9.53 1.54
C ARG A 158 -10.08 8.22 2.00
N MET A 159 -10.17 8.04 3.31
CA MET A 159 -10.73 6.86 3.96
C MET A 159 -12.11 7.19 4.53
N SER A 160 -13.12 6.40 4.16
CA SER A 160 -14.47 6.46 4.74
C SER A 160 -14.54 5.58 5.98
N LEU A 161 -14.45 6.20 7.16
CA LEU A 161 -14.46 5.52 8.45
C LEU A 161 -15.88 5.33 8.99
N LYS A 162 -16.00 4.54 10.07
CA LYS A 162 -17.28 4.29 10.75
C LYS A 162 -17.96 5.61 11.16
N GLY A 163 -19.28 5.66 11.02
CA GLY A 163 -20.07 6.86 11.32
C GLY A 163 -20.06 7.92 10.23
N GLY A 164 -19.54 7.61 9.04
CA GLY A 164 -19.49 8.56 7.91
C GLY A 164 -18.39 9.61 8.03
N VAL A 165 -17.38 9.35 8.88
CA VAL A 165 -16.23 10.24 9.05
C VAL A 165 -15.26 10.02 7.90
N GLU A 166 -14.91 11.08 7.17
CA GLU A 166 -13.81 11.05 6.20
C GLU A 166 -12.48 11.38 6.90
N HIS A 167 -11.44 10.60 6.60
CA HIS A 167 -10.07 10.88 7.03
C HIS A 167 -9.15 10.94 5.84
N ASP A 168 -8.50 12.08 5.64
CA ASP A 168 -7.59 12.33 4.52
C ASP A 168 -6.13 12.16 4.95
N VAL A 169 -5.39 11.33 4.22
CA VAL A 169 -3.95 11.12 4.40
C VAL A 169 -3.19 11.76 3.25
N GLN A 170 -2.28 12.67 3.58
CA GLN A 170 -1.36 13.26 2.60
C GLN A 170 -0.32 12.21 2.17
N PRO A 171 -0.01 12.10 0.88
CA PRO A 171 0.92 11.08 0.38
C PRO A 171 2.40 11.47 0.61
N THR A 172 2.76 11.89 1.82
CA THR A 172 4.13 12.34 2.16
C THR A 172 5.09 11.16 2.30
N GLY A 173 6.28 11.27 1.71
CA GLY A 173 7.33 10.25 1.73
C GLY A 173 7.61 9.69 3.13
N GLY A 174 7.59 8.37 3.26
CA GLY A 174 7.85 7.65 4.51
C GLY A 174 6.59 7.40 5.35
N CYS A 175 5.46 8.02 5.00
CA CYS A 175 4.18 7.75 5.65
C CYS A 175 3.61 6.39 5.19
N LEU A 176 3.29 5.53 6.15
CA LEU A 176 2.60 4.26 5.95
C LEU A 176 1.17 4.36 6.48
N VAL A 177 0.20 3.94 5.67
CA VAL A 177 -1.18 3.69 6.10
C VAL A 177 -1.46 2.21 6.02
N VAL A 178 -2.04 1.63 7.07
CA VAL A 178 -2.40 0.22 7.15
C VAL A 178 -3.88 0.12 7.55
N PHE A 179 -4.67 -0.70 6.88
CA PHE A 179 -6.10 -0.82 7.19
C PHE A 179 -6.68 -2.17 6.79
N LEU A 180 -7.80 -2.56 7.41
CA LEU A 180 -8.52 -3.79 7.07
C LEU A 180 -9.14 -3.68 5.67
N SER A 181 -8.68 -4.52 4.74
CA SER A 181 -9.00 -4.42 3.31
C SER A 181 -10.48 -4.56 2.97
N GLY A 182 -11.25 -5.25 3.84
CA GLY A 182 -12.68 -5.49 3.65
C GLY A 182 -13.59 -4.44 4.27
N ASP A 183 -13.05 -3.55 5.11
CA ASP A 183 -13.87 -2.74 6.02
C ASP A 183 -13.79 -1.23 5.75
N ILE A 184 -12.72 -0.78 5.10
CA ILE A 184 -12.45 0.65 4.88
C ILE A 184 -12.57 1.02 3.40
N PRO A 185 -13.74 1.52 2.95
CA PRO A 185 -13.85 2.13 1.64
C PRO A 185 -12.91 3.33 1.55
N HIS A 186 -12.20 3.46 0.44
CA HIS A 186 -11.24 4.53 0.26
C HIS A 186 -11.09 4.91 -1.21
N GLU A 187 -10.64 6.14 -1.45
CA GLU A 187 -10.36 6.69 -2.78
C GLU A 187 -9.05 7.47 -2.79
N VAL A 188 -8.46 7.61 -3.99
CA VAL A 188 -7.32 8.47 -4.23
C VAL A 188 -7.80 9.69 -4.98
N LEU A 189 -7.72 10.86 -4.33
CA LEU A 189 -8.09 12.13 -4.94
C LEU A 189 -7.08 12.54 -6.01
N PRO A 190 -7.48 13.33 -7.03
CA PRO A 190 -6.56 13.86 -8.02
C PRO A 190 -5.42 14.68 -7.40
N ALA A 191 -4.21 14.53 -7.96
CA ALA A 191 -3.05 15.32 -7.60
C ALA A 191 -2.64 16.28 -8.72
N THR A 192 -1.95 17.37 -8.39
CA THR A 192 -1.41 18.33 -9.38
C THR A 192 0.00 18.00 -9.86
N ARG A 193 0.60 16.93 -9.35
CA ARG A 193 1.96 16.45 -9.66
C ARG A 193 2.02 14.93 -9.52
N ASP A 194 3.09 14.32 -10.03
CA ASP A 194 3.31 12.87 -9.92
C ASP A 194 3.21 12.40 -8.47
N ARG A 195 2.38 11.37 -8.24
CA ARG A 195 2.18 10.75 -6.92
C ARG A 195 2.63 9.29 -6.98
N LEU A 196 3.63 8.98 -6.16
CA LEU A 196 4.28 7.68 -6.06
C LEU A 196 3.93 7.00 -4.75
N SER A 197 3.68 5.70 -4.81
CA SER A 197 3.46 4.86 -3.63
C SER A 197 3.86 3.41 -3.89
N LEU A 198 4.08 2.67 -2.81
CA LEU A 198 4.03 1.22 -2.77
C LEU A 198 2.69 0.83 -2.16
N THR A 199 1.89 0.07 -2.90
CA THR A 199 0.61 -0.47 -2.42
C THR A 199 0.72 -1.98 -2.38
N GLY A 200 0.25 -2.60 -1.30
CA GLY A 200 0.25 -4.05 -1.17
C GLY A 200 -0.78 -4.57 -0.19
N TRP A 201 -0.94 -5.88 -0.20
CA TRP A 201 -1.94 -6.59 0.57
C TRP A 201 -1.33 -7.81 1.25
N PHE A 202 -1.55 -7.90 2.56
CA PHE A 202 -1.30 -9.12 3.30
C PHE A 202 -2.46 -10.07 3.10
N ARG A 203 -2.15 -11.30 2.66
CA ARG A 203 -3.16 -12.28 2.31
C ARG A 203 -3.16 -13.45 3.26
N ARG A 204 -4.34 -13.99 3.55
CA ARG A 204 -4.49 -15.30 4.16
C ARG A 204 -4.49 -16.39 3.08
N ARG A 205 -4.30 -17.63 3.50
CA ARG A 205 -4.51 -18.79 2.63
C ARG A 205 -5.92 -18.79 2.06
N GLY A 206 -6.04 -19.03 0.75
CA GLY A 206 -7.34 -19.26 0.12
C GLY A 206 -7.96 -20.60 0.55
N ASN A 207 -9.25 -20.76 0.32
CA ASN A 207 -9.92 -22.04 0.51
C ASN A 207 -9.57 -23.08 -0.58
N GLU A 208 -8.96 -22.64 -1.68
CA GLU A 208 -8.49 -23.52 -2.75
C GLU A 208 -6.95 -23.65 -2.69
N PRO A 209 -6.41 -24.85 -2.93
CA PRO A 209 -4.96 -25.09 -2.88
C PRO A 209 -4.16 -24.48 -4.04
N PHE A 210 -4.79 -23.76 -4.97
CA PHE A 210 -4.18 -23.18 -6.18
C PHE A 210 -4.71 -21.77 -6.47
#